data_AF-A0A7T8KAB6-F1
#
_entry.id   AF-A0A7T8KAB6-F1
#
_cell.length_a   1.000
_cell.length_b   1.000
_cell.length_c   1.000
_cell.angle_alpha   90.00
_cell.angle_beta   90.00
_cell.angle_gamma   90.00
#
_symmetry.space_group_name_H-M   'P 1'
#
loop_
_entity.id
_entity.type
_entity.pdbx_description
1 polymer ?
#
loop_
_entity_poly.entity_id
_entity_poly.type
_entity_poly.pdbx_seq_one_letter_code
_entity_poly.pdbx_strand_id
1 'polypeptide(L)' 'MGKNIVETKTWLEECYPDSAPSKATICRWFAGFKRGRVSTNDDKRSGRPKE' A
#
# COMPACT_ATOMS: atom_id res chain seq x y z
N MET A 1 -3.81 -16.01 11.57
CA MET A 1 -3.44 -15.77 10.16
C MET A 1 -3.88 -14.37 9.80
N GLY A 2 -2.98 -13.53 9.26
CA GLY A 2 -3.35 -12.18 8.83
C GLY A 2 -4.35 -12.23 7.67
N LYS A 3 -5.16 -11.17 7.50
CA LYS A 3 -6.07 -11.02 6.36
C LYS A 3 -5.32 -11.18 5.04
N ASN A 4 -5.93 -11.84 4.07
CA ASN A 4 -5.35 -11.98 2.73
C ASN A 4 -5.60 -10.72 1.88
N ILE A 5 -4.98 -10.65 0.70
CA ILE A 5 -5.06 -9.47 -0.18
C ILE A 5 -6.49 -9.19 -0.65
N VAL A 6 -7.28 -10.24 -0.91
CA VAL A 6 -8.67 -10.11 -1.38
C VAL A 6 -9.55 -9.54 -0.28
N GLU A 7 -9.48 -10.11 0.92
CA GLU A 7 -10.21 -9.62 2.10
C GLU A 7 -9.84 -8.18 2.43
N THR A 8 -8.55 -7.83 2.33
CA THR A 8 -8.08 -6.46 2.59
C THR A 8 -8.61 -5.50 1.53
N LYS A 9 -8.64 -5.91 0.26
CA LYS A 9 -9.18 -5.10 -0.84
C LYS A 9 -10.68 -4.83 -0.64
N THR A 10 -11.46 -5.87 -0.39
CA THR A 10 -12.91 -5.73 -0.13
C THR A 10 -13.17 -4.79 1.04
N TRP A 11 -12.43 -4.96 2.14
CA TRP A 11 -12.59 -4.08 3.31
C TRP A 11 -12.23 -2.62 3.01
N LEU A 12 -11.17 -2.38 2.23
CA LEU A 12 -10.79 -1.02 1.81
C LEU A 12 -11.81 -0.40 0.86
N GLU A 13 -12.39 -1.18 -0.06
CA GLU A 13 -13.44 -0.72 -0.97
C GLU A 13 -14.74 -0.39 -0.23
N GLU A 14 -15.09 -1.15 0.82
CA GLU A 14 -16.24 -0.86 1.67
C GLU A 14 -16.04 0.39 2.54
N CYS A 15 -14.84 0.58 3.10
CA CYS A 15 -14.55 1.73 3.97
C CYS A 15 -14.29 3.02 3.19
N TYR A 16 -13.74 2.91 1.99
CA TYR A 16 -13.26 4.05 1.19
C TYR A 16 -13.69 3.92 -0.29
N PRO A 17 -15.00 3.95 -0.60
CA PRO A 17 -15.51 3.61 -1.94
C PRO A 17 -14.89 4.43 -3.07
N ASP A 18 -14.62 5.72 -2.84
CA ASP A 18 -14.06 6.62 -3.86
C ASP A 18 -12.53 6.77 -3.81
N SER A 19 -11.89 6.28 -2.74
CA SER A 19 -10.46 6.52 -2.48
C SER A 19 -9.68 5.25 -2.15
N ALA A 20 -10.30 4.08 -2.29
CA ALA A 20 -9.66 2.81 -2.06
C ALA A 20 -8.44 2.64 -2.99
N PRO A 21 -7.28 2.23 -2.44
CA PRO A 21 -6.10 2.00 -3.25
C PRO A 21 -6.30 0.79 -4.16
N SER A 22 -5.65 0.83 -5.33
CA SER A 22 -5.69 -0.29 -6.27
C SER A 22 -5.16 -1.60 -5.66
N LYS A 23 -5.61 -2.74 -6.19
CA LYS A 23 -5.06 -4.06 -5.82
C LYS A 23 -3.53 -4.11 -5.92
N ALA A 24 -2.96 -3.48 -6.95
CA ALA A 24 -1.51 -3.43 -7.14
C ALA A 24 -0.79 -2.67 -6.00
N THR A 25 -1.37 -1.58 -5.50
CA THR A 25 -0.85 -0.84 -4.35
C THR A 25 -0.88 -1.70 -3.09
N ILE A 26 -2.00 -2.39 -2.83
CA ILE A 26 -2.14 -3.30 -1.69
C ILE A 26 -1.10 -4.43 -1.76
N CYS A 27 -0.90 -5.05 -2.93
CA CYS A 27 0.14 -6.06 -3.13
C CYS A 27 1.54 -5.54 -2.80
N ARG A 28 1.88 -4.31 -3.21
CA ARG A 28 3.18 -3.68 -2.91
C ARG A 28 3.38 -3.49 -1.40
N TRP A 29 2.35 -3.03 -0.68
CA TRP A 29 2.42 -2.89 0.77
C TRP A 29 2.61 -4.23 1.47
N PHE A 30 1.84 -5.26 1.10
CA PHE A 30 2.02 -6.62 1.62
C PHE A 30 3.43 -7.16 1.39
N ALA A 31 4.01 -6.94 0.20
CA ALA A 31 5.38 -7.32 -0.09
C ALA A 31 6.39 -6.55 0.79
N GLY A 32 6.15 -5.26 1.03
CA GLY A 32 6.93 -4.45 1.97
C GLY A 32 6.89 -5.01 3.40
N PHE A 33 5.69 -5.29 3.91
CA PHE A 33 5.51 -5.87 5.25
C PHE A 33 6.18 -7.24 5.37
N LYS A 34 6.06 -8.11 4.37
CA LYS A 34 6.78 -9.41 4.32
C LYS A 34 8.29 -9.25 4.34
N ARG A 35 8.83 -8.15 3.80
CA ARG A 35 10.26 -7.80 3.82
C ARG A 35 10.69 -7.10 5.11
N GLY A 36 9.80 -6.96 6.10
CA GLY A 36 10.10 -6.32 7.38
C GLY A 36 9.98 -4.79 7.39
N ARG A 37 9.42 -4.17 6.34
CA ARG A 37 9.07 -2.73 6.40
C ARG A 37 7.97 -2.55 7.44
N VAL A 38 8.23 -1.76 8.47
CA VAL A 38 7.22 -1.38 9.49
C VAL A 38 6.74 0.07 9.34
N SER A 39 7.47 0.89 8.58
CA SER A 39 7.14 2.29 8.34
C SER A 39 6.01 2.45 7.32
N THR A 40 5.07 3.32 7.67
CA THR A 40 3.97 3.78 6.80
C THR A 40 4.31 5.04 6.01
N ASN A 41 5.43 5.70 6.30
CA ASN A 41 5.88 6.89 5.56
C ASN A 41 6.43 6.50 4.19
N ASP A 42 6.21 7.36 3.20
CA ASP A 42 6.81 7.24 1.87
C ASP A 42 8.35 7.36 1.94
N ASP A 43 9.01 6.65 1.04
CA ASP A 43 10.45 6.79 0.84
C ASP A 43 10.77 8.16 0.23
N LYS A 44 11.98 8.68 0.48
CA LYS A 44 12.41 9.98 -0.06
C LYS A 44 12.28 9.99 -1.59
N ARG A 45 11.50 10.93 -2.11
CA ARG A 45 11.37 11.15 -3.56
C ARG A 45 12.64 11.83 -4.09
N SER A 46 13.14 11.41 -5.26
CA SER A 46 14.39 11.90 -5.86
C SER A 46 14.36 13.38 -6.29
N GLY A 47 13.21 14.05 -6.15
CA GLY A 47 13.04 15.45 -6.52
C GLY A 47 13.27 15.70 -8.01
N ARG A 48 13.14 16.96 -8.41
CA ARG A 48 13.60 17.41 -9.72
C ARG A 48 15.12 17.56 -9.66
N PRO A 49 15.89 16.99 -10.61
CA PRO A 49 17.32 17.28 -10.73
C PRO A 49 17.52 18.80 -10.88
N LYS A 50 18.55 19.34 -10.21
CA LYS A 50 18.95 20.74 -10.44
C LYS A 50 19.57 20.84 -11.84
N GLU A 51 19.27 21.94 -12.52
CA GLU A 51 19.91 22.33 -13.79
C GLU A 51 21.38 22.72 -13.56
#